data_AF-A0AAW3XJF5-F1
#
_entry.id   AF-A0AAW3XJF5-F1
#
_cell.length_a   1.000
_cell.length_b   1.000
_cell.length_c   1.000
_cell.angle_alpha   90.00
_cell.angle_beta   90.00
_cell.angle_gamma   90.00
#
_symmetry.space_group_name_H-M   'P 1'
#
loop_
_entity.id
_entity.type
_entity.pdbx_description
1 polymer ?
#
loop_
_entity_poly.entity_id
_entity_poly.type
_entity_poly.pdbx_seq_one_letter_code
_entity_poly.pdbx_strand_id
1 'polypeptide(L)'
;MLLKGKCRHCGQPVSTRYPLLEGLCAMMAVICYALHPASMIMSLALFLFFWFVLALSVIDLQHYLLPDKLTLPLLWVGLLFNAFFGPVSSQDAIVGAAAGYLILWLLYWLVRLICHKEGIGYGDFKMLAAVGAWCGWREVPVILYVASIAGIFYGLLLWVKKGHFGDPIPFGPALALSGWGCFCWATL
;
A
#
# COMPACT_ATOMS: atom_id res chain seq x y z
N MET A 1 6.79 -19.56 16.04
CA MET A 1 8.06 -19.68 16.80
C MET A 1 8.62 -21.13 16.84
N LEU A 2 8.69 -21.85 15.70
CA LEU A 2 9.12 -23.27 15.67
C LEU A 2 10.54 -23.49 15.09
N LEU A 3 11.31 -22.42 14.86
CA LEU A 3 12.58 -22.48 14.12
C LEU A 3 13.84 -22.03 14.88
N LYS A 4 13.79 -21.83 16.21
CA LYS A 4 14.96 -21.45 17.05
C LYS A 4 15.85 -20.33 16.45
N GLY A 5 15.24 -19.39 15.70
CA GLY A 5 15.97 -18.30 15.05
C GLY A 5 16.90 -18.72 13.91
N LYS A 6 16.76 -19.93 13.33
CA LYS A 6 17.53 -20.39 12.18
C LYS A 6 16.64 -20.89 11.06
N CYS A 7 16.99 -20.56 9.82
CA CYS A 7 16.31 -21.07 8.62
C CYS A 7 16.34 -22.61 8.60
N ARG A 8 15.19 -23.27 8.43
CA ARG A 8 15.11 -24.76 8.42
C ARG A 8 15.95 -25.41 7.32
N HIS A 9 16.09 -24.71 6.19
CA HIS A 9 16.76 -25.22 5.00
C HIS A 9 18.23 -24.80 4.90
N CYS A 10 18.57 -23.65 5.51
CA CYS A 10 19.82 -22.97 5.26
C CYS A 10 20.65 -22.64 6.51
N GLY A 11 20.12 -22.88 7.72
CA GLY A 11 20.84 -22.77 9.00
C GLY A 11 21.27 -21.37 9.44
N GLN A 12 21.17 -20.38 8.55
CA GLN A 12 21.48 -18.97 8.83
C GLN A 12 20.53 -18.37 9.88
N PRO A 13 21.02 -17.44 10.72
CA PRO A 13 20.18 -16.75 11.69
C PRO A 13 19.08 -15.97 10.95
N VAL A 14 17.84 -16.23 11.34
CA VAL A 14 16.69 -15.49 10.83
C VAL A 14 16.80 -14.07 11.36
N SER A 15 16.87 -13.07 10.48
CA SER A 15 16.95 -11.67 10.90
C SER A 15 15.77 -11.32 11.80
N THR A 16 16.00 -10.47 12.80
CA THR A 16 14.97 -10.00 13.75
C THR A 16 13.77 -9.31 13.09
N ARG A 17 13.89 -8.94 11.81
CA ARG A 17 12.79 -8.40 10.99
C ARG A 17 11.66 -9.40 10.76
N TYR A 18 11.96 -10.69 10.64
CA TYR A 18 10.95 -11.73 10.43
C TYR A 18 10.01 -11.93 11.62
N PRO A 19 10.49 -12.14 12.86
CA PRO A 19 9.58 -12.26 14.00
C PRO A 19 8.80 -10.97 14.28
N LEU A 20 9.35 -9.80 13.97
CA LEU A 20 8.60 -8.53 14.06
C LEU A 20 7.47 -8.46 13.04
N LEU A 21 7.71 -8.83 11.77
CA LEU A 21 6.68 -8.86 10.74
C LEU A 21 5.61 -9.93 11.04
N GLU A 22 6.00 -11.11 11.52
CA GLU A 22 5.05 -12.14 11.98
C GLU A 22 4.18 -11.62 13.12
N GLY A 23 4.78 -10.96 14.11
CA GLY A 23 4.05 -10.35 15.23
C GLY A 23 3.10 -9.25 14.78
N LEU A 24 3.53 -8.41 13.83
CA LEU A 24 2.68 -7.37 13.23
C LEU A 24 1.50 -7.98 12.47
N CYS A 25 1.72 -9.02 11.67
CA CYS A 25 0.64 -9.73 10.98
C CYS A 25 -0.33 -10.36 11.98
N ALA A 26 0.16 -11.01 13.04
CA ALA A 26 -0.69 -11.61 14.06
C ALA A 26 -1.54 -10.55 14.79
N MET A 27 -0.92 -9.43 15.16
CA MET A 27 -1.62 -8.29 15.78
C MET A 27 -2.68 -7.73 14.84
N MET A 28 -2.34 -7.53 13.56
CA MET A 28 -3.28 -6.96 12.61
C MET A 28 -4.43 -7.91 12.29
N ALA A 29 -4.21 -9.23 12.27
CA ALA A 29 -5.29 -10.20 12.14
C ALA A 29 -6.33 -10.07 13.29
N VAL A 30 -5.86 -9.87 14.53
CA VAL A 30 -6.73 -9.64 15.68
C VAL A 30 -7.49 -8.31 15.55
N ILE A 31 -6.82 -7.24 15.12
CA ILE A 31 -7.44 -5.94 14.91
C ILE A 31 -8.52 -6.02 13.82
N CYS A 32 -8.23 -6.64 12.67
CA CYS A 32 -9.21 -6.80 11.59
C CYS A 32 -10.44 -7.58 12.05
N TYR A 33 -10.26 -8.65 12.83
CA TYR A 33 -11.39 -9.39 13.41
C TYR A 33 -12.18 -8.56 14.42
N ALA A 34 -11.51 -7.75 15.24
CA ALA A 34 -12.17 -6.88 16.22
C ALA A 34 -12.98 -5.75 15.56
N LEU A 35 -12.55 -5.26 14.39
CA LEU A 35 -13.30 -4.25 13.62
C LEU A 35 -14.58 -4.84 13.00
N HIS A 36 -14.54 -6.10 12.56
CA HIS A 36 -15.64 -6.74 11.83
C HIS A 36 -16.01 -8.14 12.37
N PRO A 37 -16.43 -8.25 13.65
CA PRO A 37 -16.68 -9.55 14.29
C PRO A 37 -17.87 -10.30 13.68
N ALA A 38 -18.83 -9.58 13.09
CA ALA A 38 -20.01 -10.17 12.48
C ALA A 38 -19.78 -10.72 11.06
N SER A 39 -18.76 -10.23 10.36
CA SER A 39 -18.49 -10.59 8.96
C SER A 39 -17.08 -11.08 8.76
N MET A 40 -16.92 -12.41 8.73
CA MET A 40 -15.64 -13.07 8.50
C MET A 40 -15.00 -12.69 7.15
N ILE A 41 -15.83 -12.48 6.12
CA ILE A 41 -15.39 -12.09 4.78
C ILE A 41 -14.71 -10.71 4.81
N MET A 42 -15.30 -9.71 5.49
CA MET A 42 -14.72 -8.37 5.59
C MET A 42 -13.43 -8.36 6.42
N SER A 43 -13.42 -9.10 7.54
CA SER A 43 -12.22 -9.28 8.37
C SER A 43 -11.06 -9.87 7.58
N LEU A 44 -11.33 -10.91 6.78
CA LEU A 44 -10.33 -11.53 5.92
C LEU A 44 -9.86 -10.59 4.80
N ALA A 45 -10.78 -9.81 4.21
CA ALA A 45 -10.47 -8.83 3.18
C ALA A 45 -9.54 -7.71 3.70
N LEU A 46 -9.83 -7.16 4.87
CA LEU A 46 -8.98 -6.17 5.56
C LEU A 46 -7.58 -6.72 5.85
N PHE A 47 -7.51 -7.95 6.36
CA PHE A 47 -6.25 -8.60 6.66
C PHE A 47 -5.45 -8.91 5.39
N LEU A 48 -6.10 -9.40 4.34
CA LEU A 48 -5.46 -9.68 3.05
C LEU A 48 -4.91 -8.40 2.45
N PHE A 49 -5.72 -7.34 2.41
CA PHE A 49 -5.28 -6.03 1.92
C PHE A 49 -4.06 -5.53 2.70
N PHE A 50 -4.12 -5.56 4.03
CA PHE A 50 -2.99 -5.21 4.89
C PHE A 50 -1.73 -6.02 4.55
N TRP A 51 -1.85 -7.32 4.38
CA TRP A 51 -0.71 -8.19 4.11
C TRP A 51 -0.03 -7.82 2.78
N PHE A 52 -0.80 -7.66 1.70
CA PHE A 52 -0.25 -7.24 0.41
C PHE A 52 0.46 -5.88 0.52
N VAL A 53 -0.21 -4.93 1.16
CA VAL A 53 0.25 -3.56 1.31
C VAL A 53 1.50 -3.47 2.20
N LEU A 54 1.57 -4.27 3.27
CA LEU A 54 2.76 -4.42 4.12
C LEU A 54 3.93 -5.01 3.32
N ALA A 55 3.69 -6.07 2.56
CA ALA A 55 4.72 -6.68 1.71
C ALA A 55 5.27 -5.69 0.68
N LEU A 56 4.38 -4.97 -0.01
CA LEU A 56 4.76 -3.91 -0.95
C LEU A 56 5.57 -2.79 -0.28
N SER A 57 5.16 -2.35 0.92
CA SER A 57 5.86 -1.31 1.68
C SER A 57 7.28 -1.72 2.06
N VAL A 58 7.45 -2.97 2.52
CA VAL A 58 8.77 -3.50 2.90
C VAL A 58 9.70 -3.61 1.69
N ILE A 59 9.18 -4.03 0.54
CA ILE A 59 9.96 -4.12 -0.71
C ILE A 59 10.32 -2.72 -1.21
N ASP A 60 9.39 -1.76 -1.15
CA ASP A 60 9.63 -0.39 -1.59
C ASP A 60 10.71 0.30 -0.76
N LEU A 61 10.68 0.14 0.57
CA LEU A 61 11.72 0.67 1.47
C LEU A 61 13.13 0.11 1.21
N GLN A 62 13.25 -1.08 0.62
CA GLN A 62 14.52 -1.75 0.38
C GLN A 62 15.05 -1.56 -1.04
N HIS A 63 14.13 -1.57 -2.01
CA HIS A 63 14.46 -1.67 -3.43
C HIS A 63 13.88 -0.54 -4.28
N TYR A 64 13.07 0.36 -3.70
CA TYR A 64 12.38 1.45 -4.42
C TYR A 64 11.59 0.94 -5.63
N LEU A 65 11.00 -0.26 -5.49
CA LEU A 65 10.33 -0.96 -6.58
C LEU A 65 9.08 -1.67 -6.07
N LEU A 66 7.97 -1.47 -6.77
CA LEU A 66 6.70 -2.13 -6.51
C LEU A 66 6.45 -3.21 -7.59
N PRO A 67 6.61 -4.50 -7.25
CA PRO A 67 6.56 -5.56 -8.24
C PRO A 67 5.14 -5.81 -8.74
N ASP A 68 4.99 -5.88 -10.07
CA ASP A 68 3.72 -6.18 -10.75
C ASP A 68 3.09 -7.50 -10.29
N LYS A 69 3.93 -8.45 -9.88
CA LYS A 69 3.52 -9.75 -9.33
C LYS A 69 2.75 -9.64 -8.01
N LEU A 70 2.78 -8.48 -7.33
CA LEU A 70 2.02 -8.22 -6.11
C LEU A 70 0.97 -7.12 -6.32
N THR A 71 1.29 -6.06 -7.05
CA THR A 71 0.36 -4.94 -7.28
C THR A 71 -0.83 -5.34 -8.16
N LEU A 72 -0.61 -6.11 -9.24
CA LEU A 72 -1.69 -6.52 -10.13
C LEU A 72 -2.65 -7.52 -9.45
N PRO A 73 -2.18 -8.56 -8.73
CA PRO A 73 -3.07 -9.39 -7.94
C PRO A 73 -3.86 -8.60 -6.90
N LEU A 74 -3.25 -7.63 -6.22
CA LEU A 74 -3.96 -6.78 -5.26
C LEU A 74 -5.11 -6.01 -5.93
N LEU A 75 -4.86 -5.45 -7.12
CA LEU A 75 -5.89 -4.76 -7.91
C LEU A 75 -7.04 -5.71 -8.29
N TRP A 76 -6.72 -6.88 -8.84
CA TRP A 76 -7.74 -7.83 -9.28
C TRP A 76 -8.56 -8.39 -8.13
N VAL A 77 -7.91 -8.73 -7.00
CA VAL A 77 -8.61 -9.19 -5.80
C VAL A 77 -9.54 -8.09 -5.26
N GLY A 78 -9.12 -6.82 -5.29
CA GLY A 78 -9.98 -5.70 -4.88
C GLY A 78 -11.22 -5.54 -5.77
N LEU A 79 -11.04 -5.61 -7.10
CA LEU A 79 -12.16 -5.53 -8.04
C LEU A 79 -13.14 -6.70 -7.87
N LEU A 80 -12.62 -7.93 -7.74
CA LEU A 80 -13.47 -9.11 -7.51
C LEU A 80 -14.16 -9.05 -6.16
N PHE A 81 -13.46 -8.60 -5.12
CA PHE A 81 -14.03 -8.42 -3.79
C PHE A 81 -15.21 -7.44 -3.83
N ASN A 82 -15.02 -6.23 -4.38
CA ASN A 82 -16.10 -5.24 -4.52
C ASN A 82 -17.20 -5.66 -5.52
N ALA A 83 -16.93 -6.58 -6.44
CA ALA A 83 -17.96 -7.11 -7.32
C ALA A 83 -18.96 -8.06 -6.62
N PHE A 84 -18.51 -8.79 -5.59
CA PHE A 84 -19.32 -9.85 -4.96
C PHE A 84 -19.67 -9.60 -3.49
N PHE A 85 -18.79 -8.96 -2.73
CA PHE A 85 -18.88 -8.91 -1.26
C PHE A 85 -18.54 -7.55 -0.66
N GLY A 86 -17.91 -6.66 -1.42
CA GLY A 86 -17.31 -5.46 -0.89
C GLY A 86 -18.32 -4.33 -0.61
N PRO A 87 -17.92 -3.35 0.20
CA PRO A 87 -18.77 -2.24 0.61
C PRO A 87 -18.96 -1.19 -0.49
N VAL A 88 -18.11 -1.21 -1.51
CA VAL A 88 -18.11 -0.24 -2.62
C VAL A 88 -18.78 -0.86 -3.84
N SER A 89 -19.58 -0.06 -4.55
CA SER A 89 -20.17 -0.47 -5.83
C SER A 89 -19.08 -0.91 -6.82
N SER A 90 -19.35 -1.95 -7.61
CA SER A 90 -18.42 -2.43 -8.65
C SER A 90 -18.02 -1.33 -9.63
N GLN A 91 -18.93 -0.40 -9.93
CA GLN A 91 -18.66 0.77 -10.77
C GLN A 91 -17.67 1.72 -10.09
N ASP A 92 -17.89 2.03 -8.81
CA ASP A 92 -17.02 2.93 -8.05
C ASP A 92 -15.62 2.34 -7.85
N ALA A 93 -15.50 1.01 -7.73
CA ALA A 93 -14.22 0.30 -7.66
C ALA A 93 -13.45 0.37 -8.99
N ILE A 94 -14.12 0.15 -10.13
CA ILE A 94 -13.51 0.27 -11.46
C ILE A 94 -13.07 1.71 -11.73
N VAL A 95 -13.94 2.68 -11.43
CA VAL A 95 -13.61 4.11 -11.56
C VAL A 95 -12.48 4.47 -10.60
N GLY A 96 -12.45 3.91 -9.38
CA GLY A 96 -11.37 4.12 -8.42
C GLY A 96 -10.03 3.60 -8.92
N ALA A 97 -10.00 2.41 -9.53
CA ALA A 97 -8.80 1.86 -10.14
C ALA A 97 -8.31 2.72 -11.32
N ALA A 98 -9.23 3.12 -12.21
CA ALA A 98 -8.92 3.96 -13.35
C ALA A 98 -8.42 5.36 -12.92
N ALA A 99 -9.13 6.01 -11.99
CA ALA A 99 -8.77 7.32 -11.45
C ALA A 99 -7.43 7.27 -10.71
N GLY A 100 -7.20 6.24 -9.88
CA GLY A 100 -5.93 6.05 -9.18
C GLY A 100 -4.73 5.94 -10.14
N TYR A 101 -4.88 5.19 -11.24
CA TYR A 101 -3.84 5.12 -12.26
C TYR A 101 -3.65 6.46 -12.99
N LEU A 102 -4.75 7.03 -13.49
CA LEU A 102 -4.72 8.20 -14.37
C LEU A 102 -4.23 9.45 -13.67
N ILE A 103 -4.59 9.68 -12.40
CA ILE A 103 -4.18 10.88 -11.67
C ILE A 103 -2.65 10.97 -11.55
N LEU A 104 -2.00 9.90 -11.10
CA LEU A 104 -0.54 9.90 -10.98
C LEU A 104 0.16 9.85 -12.34
N TRP A 105 -0.43 9.17 -13.32
CA TRP A 105 0.09 9.15 -14.69
C TRP A 105 0.06 10.54 -15.34
N LEU A 106 -1.04 11.29 -15.19
CA LEU A 106 -1.14 12.67 -15.67
C LEU A 106 -0.15 13.58 -14.93
N LEU A 107 -0.05 13.44 -13.61
CA LEU A 107 0.91 14.19 -12.80
C LEU A 107 2.35 13.94 -13.25
N TYR A 108 2.70 12.68 -13.53
CA TYR A 108 4.01 12.29 -14.05
C TYR A 108 4.32 12.99 -15.38
N TRP A 109 3.41 12.95 -16.34
CA TRP A 109 3.62 13.62 -17.63
C TRP A 109 3.72 15.13 -17.50
N LEU A 110 2.88 15.74 -16.66
CA LEU A 110 2.93 17.17 -16.40
C LEU A 110 4.28 17.58 -15.82
N VAL A 111 4.76 16.87 -14.80
CA VAL A 111 6.09 17.13 -14.19
C VAL A 111 7.21 16.88 -15.18
N ARG A 112 7.12 15.81 -15.99
CA ARG A 112 8.13 15.49 -17.00
C ARG A 112 8.21 16.55 -18.09
N LEU A 113 7.08 17.11 -18.53
CA LEU A 113 7.03 18.15 -19.55
C LEU A 113 7.54 19.50 -19.03
N ILE A 114 7.24 19.87 -17.79
CA ILE A 114 7.62 21.17 -17.22
C ILE A 114 9.06 21.14 -16.66
N CYS A 115 9.42 20.10 -15.93
CA CYS A 115 10.68 20.03 -15.20
C CYS A 115 11.76 19.19 -15.90
N HIS A 116 11.43 18.48 -16.98
CA HIS A 116 12.32 17.53 -17.68
C HIS A 116 12.98 16.50 -16.76
N LYS A 117 12.32 16.17 -15.64
CA LYS A 117 12.79 15.20 -14.64
C LYS A 117 11.74 14.13 -14.43
N GLU A 118 12.21 12.91 -14.18
CA GLU A 118 11.35 11.81 -13.76
C GLU A 118 11.04 11.99 -12.27
N GLY A 119 9.78 12.32 -11.96
CA GLY A 119 9.37 12.64 -10.60
C GLY A 119 8.86 11.44 -9.79
N ILE A 120 7.96 10.65 -10.37
CA ILE A 120 7.19 9.61 -9.65
C ILE A 120 7.44 8.25 -10.29
N GLY A 121 7.55 7.20 -9.48
CA GLY A 121 7.77 5.84 -9.94
C GLY A 121 6.53 5.25 -10.60
N TYR A 122 6.71 4.52 -11.71
CA TYR A 122 5.61 3.82 -12.39
C TYR A 122 4.90 2.79 -11.50
N GLY A 123 5.58 2.28 -10.47
CA GLY A 123 5.01 1.38 -9.47
C GLY A 123 3.89 2.05 -8.66
N ASP A 124 4.04 3.33 -8.33
CA ASP A 124 3.09 4.08 -7.52
C ASP A 124 1.73 4.21 -8.22
N PHE A 125 1.72 4.31 -9.55
CA PHE A 125 0.48 4.39 -10.35
C PHE A 125 -0.34 3.11 -10.20
N LYS A 126 0.34 1.96 -10.26
CA LYS A 126 -0.27 0.64 -10.14
C LYS A 126 -0.73 0.40 -8.71
N MET A 127 0.05 0.84 -7.73
CA MET A 127 -0.33 0.72 -6.33
C MET A 127 -1.54 1.59 -6.00
N LEU A 128 -1.58 2.85 -6.44
CA LEU A 128 -2.75 3.69 -6.22
C LEU A 128 -3.98 3.18 -6.96
N ALA A 129 -3.82 2.62 -8.17
CA ALA A 129 -4.90 1.94 -8.87
C ALA A 129 -5.41 0.73 -8.08
N ALA A 130 -4.51 -0.07 -7.50
CA ALA A 130 -4.88 -1.19 -6.64
C ALA A 130 -5.65 -0.67 -5.42
N VAL A 131 -5.11 0.30 -4.67
CA VAL A 131 -5.78 0.89 -3.50
C VAL A 131 -7.15 1.49 -3.87
N GLY A 132 -7.25 2.18 -5.01
CA GLY A 132 -8.50 2.72 -5.53
C GLY A 132 -9.53 1.66 -5.91
N ALA A 133 -9.10 0.46 -6.32
CA ALA A 133 -9.99 -0.67 -6.54
C ALA A 133 -10.64 -1.18 -5.25
N TRP A 134 -9.99 -1.01 -4.10
CA TRP A 134 -10.50 -1.42 -2.79
C TRP A 134 -11.38 -0.35 -2.15
N CYS A 135 -10.93 0.92 -2.18
CA CYS A 135 -11.60 2.02 -1.48
C CYS A 135 -12.62 2.78 -2.35
N GLY A 136 -12.59 2.60 -3.67
CA GLY A 136 -13.37 3.39 -4.61
C GLY A 136 -12.77 4.76 -4.91
N TRP A 137 -13.33 5.43 -5.92
CA TRP A 137 -12.78 6.71 -6.43
C TRP A 137 -12.87 7.89 -5.46
N ARG A 138 -13.87 7.90 -4.56
CA ARG A 138 -14.08 8.99 -3.60
C ARG A 138 -12.93 9.13 -2.61
N GLU A 139 -12.32 8.01 -2.26
CA GLU A 139 -11.21 7.95 -1.31
C GLU A 139 -9.86 8.24 -1.96
N VAL A 140 -9.72 8.10 -3.29
CA VAL A 140 -8.44 8.30 -4.00
C VAL A 140 -7.80 9.67 -3.70
N PRO A 141 -8.54 10.82 -3.71
CA PRO A 141 -7.98 12.11 -3.33
C PRO A 141 -7.51 12.18 -1.86
N VAL A 142 -8.26 11.57 -0.94
CA VAL A 142 -7.91 11.54 0.49
C VAL A 142 -6.64 10.74 0.71
N ILE A 143 -6.54 9.58 0.05
CA ILE A 143 -5.37 8.70 0.09
C ILE A 143 -4.14 9.44 -0.43
N LEU A 144 -4.26 10.11 -1.58
CA LEU A 144 -3.18 10.95 -2.13
C LEU A 144 -2.78 12.08 -1.20
N TYR A 145 -3.74 12.77 -0.58
CA TYR A 145 -3.48 13.86 0.36
C TYR A 145 -2.69 13.37 1.57
N VAL A 146 -3.16 12.31 2.24
CA VAL A 146 -2.50 11.71 3.41
C VAL A 146 -1.11 11.18 3.03
N ALA A 147 -1.00 10.48 1.89
CA ALA A 147 0.27 9.94 1.43
C ALA A 147 1.28 11.06 1.09
N SER A 148 0.82 12.15 0.47
CA SER A 148 1.68 13.30 0.14
C SER A 148 2.21 13.98 1.40
N ILE A 149 1.37 14.16 2.42
CA ILE A 149 1.80 14.70 3.72
C ILE A 149 2.86 13.80 4.36
N ALA A 150 2.62 12.49 4.41
CA ALA A 150 3.58 11.53 4.96
C ALA A 150 4.91 11.55 4.17
N GLY A 151 4.84 11.64 2.85
CA GLY A 151 6.01 11.77 1.97
C GLY A 151 6.79 13.06 2.21
N ILE A 152 6.12 14.20 2.41
CA ILE A 152 6.74 15.49 2.74
C ILE A 152 7.46 15.40 4.09
N PHE A 153 6.81 14.85 5.12
CA PHE A 153 7.44 14.65 6.43
C PHE A 153 8.68 13.75 6.32
N TYR A 154 8.60 12.66 5.57
CA TYR A 154 9.73 11.76 5.35
C TYR A 154 10.87 12.45 4.59
N GLY A 155 10.56 13.19 3.52
CA GLY A 155 11.53 13.98 2.77
C GLY A 155 12.22 15.05 3.63
N LEU A 156 11.47 15.72 4.51
CA LEU A 156 12.02 16.68 5.47
C LEU A 156 12.96 16.01 6.47
N LEU A 157 12.59 14.85 7.00
CA LEU A 157 13.44 14.06 7.90
C LEU A 157 14.75 13.63 7.22
N LEU A 158 14.69 13.23 5.94
CA LEU A 158 15.88 12.90 5.16
C LEU A 158 16.77 14.12 4.94
N TRP A 159 16.17 15.27 4.61
CA TRP A 159 16.90 16.52 4.43
C TRP A 159 17.64 16.94 5.71
N VAL A 160 16.97 16.87 6.88
CA VAL A 160 17.62 17.18 8.17
C VAL A 160 18.78 16.23 8.48
N LYS A 161 18.66 14.94 8.10
CA LYS A 161 19.70 13.93 8.39
C LYS A 161 20.89 13.98 7.43
N LYS A 162 20.66 14.29 6.16
CA LYS A 162 21.69 14.20 5.10
C LYS A 162 22.17 15.56 4.58
N GLY A 163 21.41 16.63 4.80
CA GLY A 163 21.78 17.99 4.41
C GLY A 163 21.64 18.33 2.92
N HIS A 164 21.11 17.42 2.08
CA HIS A 164 20.88 17.67 0.66
C HIS A 164 19.50 17.18 0.19
N PHE A 165 18.97 17.82 -0.85
CA PHE A 165 17.75 17.42 -1.54
C PHE A 165 18.06 16.48 -2.70
N GLY A 166 17.10 15.63 -3.07
CA GLY A 166 17.15 14.84 -4.31
C GLY A 166 17.33 13.34 -4.13
N ASP A 167 17.38 12.83 -2.90
CA ASP A 167 17.34 11.39 -2.68
C ASP A 167 15.97 10.82 -3.07
N PRO A 168 15.92 9.61 -3.66
CA PRO A 168 14.68 8.92 -3.93
C PRO A 168 13.89 8.71 -2.63
N ILE A 169 12.60 9.05 -2.66
CA ILE A 169 11.68 8.86 -1.53
C ILE A 169 10.79 7.65 -1.86
N PRO A 170 10.73 6.62 -1.00
CA PRO A 170 9.82 5.50 -1.20
C PRO A 170 8.39 5.96 -0.86
N PHE A 171 7.54 6.09 -1.87
CA PHE A 171 6.16 6.57 -1.72
C PHE A 171 5.17 5.43 -1.41
N GLY A 172 5.54 4.19 -1.70
CA GLY A 172 4.73 3.00 -1.43
C GLY A 172 4.26 2.88 0.02
N PRO A 173 5.12 3.04 1.05
CA PRO A 173 4.71 2.99 2.45
C PRO A 173 3.66 4.05 2.84
N ALA A 174 3.72 5.24 2.23
CA ALA A 174 2.76 6.30 2.48
C ALA A 174 1.39 5.98 1.85
N LEU A 175 1.39 5.48 0.61
CA LEU A 175 0.19 4.96 -0.07
C LEU A 175 -0.41 3.76 0.67
N ALA A 176 0.45 2.92 1.23
CA ALA A 176 0.07 1.74 1.98
C ALA A 176 -0.73 2.08 3.24
N LEU A 177 -0.15 2.95 4.07
CA LEU A 177 -0.76 3.38 5.33
C LEU A 177 -2.07 4.13 5.10
N SER A 178 -2.07 5.06 4.15
CA SER A 178 -3.28 5.83 3.81
C SER A 178 -4.37 4.93 3.21
N GLY A 179 -4.02 4.04 2.29
CA GLY A 179 -4.96 3.09 1.69
C GLY A 179 -5.59 2.15 2.72
N TRP A 180 -4.80 1.58 3.63
CA TRP A 180 -5.33 0.70 4.67
C TRP A 180 -6.22 1.46 5.66
N GLY A 181 -5.80 2.66 6.06
CA GLY A 181 -6.61 3.54 6.92
C GLY A 181 -7.95 3.92 6.30
N CYS A 182 -7.95 4.34 5.03
CA CYS A 182 -9.18 4.65 4.28
C CYS A 182 -10.07 3.42 4.12
N PHE A 183 -9.51 2.24 3.85
CA PHE A 183 -10.32 1.04 3.73
C PHE A 183 -10.98 0.64 5.05
N CYS A 184 -10.24 0.72 6.17
CA CYS A 184 -10.81 0.55 7.51
C CYS A 184 -11.95 1.54 7.75
N TRP A 185 -11.74 2.81 7.45
CA TRP A 185 -12.75 3.86 7.63
C TRP A 185 -14.00 3.63 6.78
N ALA A 186 -13.84 3.28 5.50
CA ALA A 186 -14.96 3.03 4.58
C ALA A 186 -15.80 1.82 4.97
N THR A 187 -15.27 0.92 5.81
CA THR A 187 -15.98 -0.28 6.27
C THR A 187 -16.66 -0.13 7.63
N LEU A 188 -16.35 0.92 8.40
CA LEU A 188 -16.93 1.19 9.72
C LEU A 188 -18.30 1.87 9.61
#